data_AF-Q4DBX1-F1
#
_entry.id   AF-Q4DBX1-F1
#
_cell.length_a   1.000
_cell.length_b   1.000
_cell.length_c   1.000
_cell.angle_alpha   90.00
_cell.angle_beta   90.00
_cell.angle_gamma   90.00
#
_symmetry.space_group_name_H-M   'P 1'
#
loop_
_entity.id
_entity.type
_entity.pdbx_description
1 polymer ?
#
loop_
_entity_poly.entity_id
_entity_poly.type
_entity_poly.pdbx_seq_one_letter_code
_entity_poly.pdbx_strand_id
1 'polypeptide(L)'
;MAMPLSHRSVSANVPVVRSLAIVLRACPPLSFHFFKRWGMHDFHTSKWTRLNPSAKTKRTLLGRSCIDKPTMDMVSVSRYGGNTRRETLATAFRLYRSMDQSEKAREAGQEALRAIQFTDFSVDEEEEEDLAVDFACLYLNACVLFGVAPTQEMMSQLLSWLSKSLYSSFHWECVLCALAVYLRPSEKTATAAATAAAFVCMIRGAEVGTVPGSLSRDGKTLLLIVINRAIDVFLRANGRAEDRQHLLEVQLQTMELLCPTTPTPTATSPTSLREERLTLVDAICWRYAAGVSLPVAAKLVPLLQVKTHAGLEELSVSQCARLFCALCIALATQDSSGTEWTLERHSHVLDPIVRHLDERVRVHSVDDVVILLVGLQANRMARSRYKKLPSALLDHLREQQQQQRFRQNQEADQVSTSLKGDDSLLALSHVLSQLAMDAEDALADAAETFLTDLVL
;
A
#
# COMPACT_ATOMS: atom_id res chain seq x y z
N MET A 1 -40.63 27.13 -16.49
CA MET A 1 -39.77 26.06 -17.05
C MET A 1 -38.54 25.96 -16.16
N ALA A 2 -38.41 24.86 -15.42
CA ALA A 2 -37.23 24.65 -14.58
C ALA A 2 -36.01 24.45 -15.50
N MET A 3 -35.03 25.34 -15.39
CA MET A 3 -33.72 25.13 -16.02
C MET A 3 -33.01 23.99 -15.28
N PRO A 4 -32.46 23.00 -16.00
CA PRO A 4 -31.68 21.95 -15.37
C PRO A 4 -30.39 22.57 -14.86
N LEU A 5 -30.17 22.49 -13.55
CA LEU A 5 -28.89 22.75 -12.92
C LEU A 5 -27.87 21.89 -13.67
N SER A 6 -26.99 22.54 -14.43
CA SER A 6 -25.89 21.88 -15.11
C SER A 6 -25.14 21.08 -14.06
N HIS A 7 -25.22 19.76 -14.14
CA HIS A 7 -24.25 18.86 -13.54
C HIS A 7 -22.89 19.30 -14.10
N ARG A 8 -22.19 20.17 -13.39
CA ARG A 8 -20.75 20.29 -13.52
C ARG A 8 -20.23 18.91 -13.13
N SER A 9 -20.05 18.08 -14.14
CA SER A 9 -19.31 16.83 -14.04
C SER A 9 -17.99 17.18 -13.36
N VAL A 10 -17.83 16.78 -12.11
CA VAL A 10 -16.54 16.79 -11.40
C VAL A 10 -15.69 15.63 -11.97
N SER A 11 -15.55 15.63 -13.30
CA SER A 11 -14.48 14.95 -14.03
C SER A 11 -13.49 16.00 -14.54
N ALA A 12 -13.44 17.17 -13.91
CA ALA A 12 -12.33 18.10 -14.10
C ALA A 12 -11.07 17.34 -13.69
N ASN A 13 -10.16 17.15 -14.65
CA ASN A 13 -8.81 16.65 -14.44
C ASN A 13 -8.24 17.31 -13.18
N VAL A 14 -8.31 16.63 -12.04
CA VAL A 14 -7.66 17.11 -10.82
C VAL A 14 -6.18 17.05 -11.17
N PRO A 15 -5.46 18.17 -11.25
CA PRO A 15 -4.03 18.13 -11.55
C PRO A 15 -3.40 17.17 -10.53
N VAL A 16 -2.59 16.22 -11.03
CA VAL A 16 -1.84 15.26 -10.19
C VAL A 16 -1.36 16.01 -8.97
N VAL A 17 -1.82 15.61 -7.77
CA VAL A 17 -1.45 16.28 -6.53
C VAL A 17 -0.04 15.82 -6.20
N ARG A 18 0.94 16.41 -6.90
CA ARG A 18 2.36 16.04 -6.84
C ARG A 18 2.86 16.04 -5.40
N SER A 19 2.42 17.01 -4.60
CA SER A 19 2.74 17.09 -3.17
C SER A 19 2.29 15.88 -2.37
N LEU A 20 1.07 15.36 -2.62
CA LEU A 20 0.58 14.18 -1.92
C LEU A 20 1.40 12.94 -2.32
N ALA A 21 1.71 12.77 -3.61
CA ALA A 21 2.53 11.67 -4.08
C ALA A 21 3.96 11.68 -3.48
N ILE A 22 4.54 12.87 -3.31
CA ILE A 22 5.85 13.04 -2.65
C ILE A 22 5.79 12.52 -1.22
N VAL A 23 4.81 12.96 -0.43
CA VAL A 23 4.73 12.60 0.99
C VAL A 23 4.33 11.14 1.20
N LEU A 24 3.41 10.61 0.39
CA LEU A 24 3.04 9.19 0.45
C LEU A 24 4.23 8.26 0.18
N ARG A 25 5.27 8.74 -0.51
CA ARG A 25 6.51 7.99 -0.78
C ARG A 25 7.50 8.02 0.38
N ALA A 26 7.65 9.16 1.05
CA ALA A 26 8.56 9.30 2.19
C ALA A 26 8.12 8.45 3.39
N CYS A 27 6.83 8.12 3.45
CA CYS A 27 6.26 7.29 4.51
C CYS A 27 6.89 5.89 4.56
N PRO A 28 7.27 5.40 5.75
CA PRO A 28 7.73 4.02 5.89
C PRO A 28 6.60 3.04 5.53
N PRO A 29 6.92 1.92 4.86
CA PRO A 29 5.93 0.91 4.56
C PRO A 29 5.32 0.38 5.87
N LEU A 30 4.00 0.21 5.89
CA LEU A 30 3.33 -0.42 7.02
C LEU A 30 3.96 -1.79 7.28
N SER A 31 4.22 -2.10 8.55
CA SER A 31 4.62 -3.44 8.96
C SER A 31 3.43 -4.37 8.78
N PHE A 32 3.27 -4.94 7.60
CA PHE A 32 2.20 -5.89 7.35
C PHE A 32 2.53 -7.23 7.99
N HIS A 33 1.67 -7.70 8.88
CA HIS A 33 1.70 -9.06 9.40
C HIS A 33 1.59 -10.06 8.24
N PHE A 34 0.83 -9.74 7.18
CA PHE A 34 0.75 -10.55 5.97
C PHE A 34 2.10 -10.69 5.26
N PHE A 35 2.88 -9.62 5.18
CA PHE A 35 4.22 -9.69 4.59
C PHE A 35 5.12 -10.65 5.38
N LYS A 36 5.06 -10.64 6.72
CA LYS A 36 5.77 -11.62 7.56
C LYS A 36 5.20 -13.03 7.42
N ARG A 37 3.87 -13.16 7.27
CA ARG A 37 3.14 -14.42 7.10
C ARG A 37 3.32 -15.05 5.72
N TRP A 38 3.72 -14.31 4.69
CA TRP A 38 3.78 -14.86 3.33
C TRP A 38 5.14 -14.68 2.68
N GLY A 39 5.83 -13.55 2.89
CA GLY A 39 7.11 -13.25 2.23
C GLY A 39 8.29 -14.08 2.71
N MET A 40 8.13 -14.88 3.78
CA MET A 40 9.22 -15.67 4.37
C MET A 40 8.76 -17.06 4.84
N HIS A 41 7.59 -17.51 4.39
CA HIS A 41 7.09 -18.83 4.74
C HIS A 41 7.86 -19.92 3.99
N ASP A 42 7.96 -21.07 4.64
CA ASP A 42 8.41 -22.30 4.02
C ASP A 42 7.39 -22.72 2.94
N PHE A 43 7.60 -22.32 1.68
CA PHE A 43 6.84 -22.88 0.55
C PHE A 43 6.96 -24.41 0.49
N HIS A 44 8.03 -24.95 1.09
CA HIS A 44 8.26 -26.37 1.28
C HIS A 44 7.48 -27.01 2.45
N THR A 45 6.64 -26.32 3.23
CA THR A 45 6.04 -26.96 4.43
C THR A 45 4.52 -26.90 4.58
N SER A 46 3.73 -26.27 3.71
CA SER A 46 2.28 -26.17 4.01
C SER A 46 1.36 -26.03 2.79
N LYS A 47 0.77 -27.14 2.32
CA LYS A 47 -0.57 -27.06 1.71
C LYS A 47 -1.59 -26.81 2.82
N TRP A 48 -2.30 -25.69 2.77
CA TRP A 48 -3.38 -25.38 3.70
C TRP A 48 -4.70 -25.95 3.18
N THR A 49 -5.07 -27.14 3.63
CA THR A 49 -6.48 -27.56 3.49
C THR A 49 -7.24 -27.09 4.73
N ARG A 50 -8.25 -26.22 4.54
CA ARG A 50 -9.23 -25.89 5.59
C ARG A 50 -9.93 -27.14 6.14
N LEU A 51 -9.99 -28.18 5.33
CA LEU A 51 -10.54 -29.48 5.66
C LEU A 51 -9.42 -30.50 5.59
N ASN A 52 -8.90 -30.93 6.73
CA ASN A 52 -8.12 -32.16 6.76
C ASN A 52 -9.10 -33.33 6.62
N PRO A 53 -9.12 -34.10 5.52
CA PRO A 53 -10.00 -35.26 5.40
C PRO A 53 -9.70 -36.32 6.48
N SER A 54 -8.46 -36.37 6.97
CA SER A 54 -7.98 -37.31 8.00
C SER A 54 -8.10 -36.80 9.45
N ALA A 55 -8.50 -35.54 9.70
CA ALA A 55 -8.58 -35.00 11.07
C ALA A 55 -9.71 -35.59 11.90
N LYS A 56 -10.70 -36.25 11.29
CA LYS A 56 -11.73 -36.98 12.04
C LYS A 56 -11.11 -38.02 12.99
N THR A 57 -9.88 -38.46 12.75
CA THR A 57 -9.25 -39.59 13.45
C THR A 57 -8.04 -39.23 14.31
N LYS A 58 -7.44 -38.04 14.20
CA LYS A 58 -6.21 -37.69 14.95
C LYS A 58 -6.49 -36.74 16.12
N ARG A 59 -6.17 -37.19 17.34
CA ARG A 59 -6.12 -36.38 18.57
C ARG A 59 -4.67 -36.07 18.92
N THR A 60 -4.41 -34.93 19.57
CA THR A 60 -3.09 -34.65 20.15
C THR A 60 -2.80 -35.58 21.33
N LEU A 61 -1.54 -35.66 21.78
CA LEU A 61 -1.14 -36.40 23.00
C LEU A 61 -1.92 -35.97 24.26
N LEU A 62 -2.52 -34.77 24.24
CA LEU A 62 -3.37 -34.24 25.31
C LEU A 62 -4.88 -34.39 25.02
N GLY A 63 -5.26 -35.26 24.07
CA GLY A 63 -6.66 -35.59 23.78
C GLY A 63 -7.45 -34.52 23.05
N ARG A 64 -6.82 -33.43 22.58
CA ARG A 64 -7.51 -32.35 21.85
C ARG A 64 -7.76 -32.77 20.40
N SER A 65 -8.93 -32.43 19.89
CA SER A 65 -9.29 -32.62 18.48
C SER A 65 -8.36 -31.81 17.57
N CYS A 66 -7.79 -32.45 16.54
CA CYS A 66 -7.02 -31.75 15.51
C CYS A 66 -7.91 -31.16 14.39
N ILE A 67 -9.25 -31.28 14.50
CA ILE A 67 -10.21 -30.80 13.48
C ILE A 67 -10.10 -29.28 13.27
N ASP A 68 -9.86 -28.52 14.34
CA ASP A 68 -9.85 -27.05 14.28
C ASP A 68 -8.48 -26.46 13.92
N LYS A 69 -7.47 -27.31 13.73
CA LYS A 69 -6.16 -26.84 13.29
C LYS A 69 -6.02 -27.05 11.78
N PRO A 70 -5.70 -26.00 11.01
CA PRO A 70 -5.32 -26.17 9.62
C PRO A 70 -4.20 -27.21 9.54
N THR A 71 -4.35 -28.14 8.60
CA THR A 71 -3.27 -29.09 8.32
C THR A 71 -2.23 -28.40 7.48
N MET A 72 -0.97 -28.61 7.85
CA MET A 72 0.18 -28.27 7.02
C MET A 72 0.67 -29.57 6.40
N ASP A 73 0.41 -29.79 5.11
CA ASP A 73 1.12 -30.85 4.38
C ASP A 73 2.50 -30.31 3.96
N MET A 74 3.55 -31.00 4.39
CA MET A 74 4.93 -30.62 4.06
C MET A 74 5.27 -30.98 2.60
N VAL A 75 5.74 -30.02 1.83
CA VAL A 75 6.17 -30.19 0.43
C VAL A 75 7.67 -30.44 0.38
N SER A 76 8.06 -31.72 0.35
CA SER A 76 9.46 -32.15 0.31
C SER A 76 10.24 -31.55 -0.88
N VAL A 77 11.53 -31.24 -0.68
CA VAL A 77 12.50 -30.88 -1.74
C VAL A 77 12.52 -31.94 -2.85
N SER A 78 12.24 -33.20 -2.51
CA SER A 78 12.14 -34.31 -3.47
C SER A 78 11.06 -34.12 -4.53
N ARG A 79 10.14 -33.17 -4.36
CA ARG A 79 9.12 -32.86 -5.38
C ARG A 79 9.73 -32.21 -6.63
N TYR A 80 10.90 -31.58 -6.53
CA TYR A 80 11.64 -31.05 -7.69
C TYR A 80 12.58 -32.08 -8.34
N GLY A 81 12.41 -33.36 -7.97
CA GLY A 81 13.18 -34.48 -8.49
C GLY A 81 13.37 -34.41 -10.00
N GLY A 82 14.62 -34.50 -10.48
CA GLY A 82 14.93 -34.58 -11.91
C GLY A 82 15.36 -33.25 -12.56
N ASN A 83 15.14 -32.11 -11.90
CA ASN A 83 15.77 -30.84 -12.30
C ASN A 83 16.79 -30.40 -11.23
N THR A 84 18.07 -30.60 -11.53
CA THR A 84 19.19 -30.32 -10.61
C THR A 84 19.23 -28.86 -10.16
N ARG A 85 18.84 -27.91 -11.01
CA ARG A 85 18.82 -26.48 -10.66
C ARG A 85 17.69 -26.15 -9.68
N ARG A 86 16.48 -26.69 -9.91
CA ARG A 86 15.34 -26.54 -8.98
C ARG A 86 15.67 -27.12 -7.61
N GLU A 87 16.22 -28.34 -7.58
CA GLU A 87 16.65 -29.02 -6.35
C GLU A 87 17.72 -28.22 -5.59
N THR A 88 18.71 -27.68 -6.31
CA THR A 88 19.79 -26.88 -5.73
C THR A 88 19.23 -25.62 -5.07
N LEU A 89 18.34 -24.89 -5.75
CA LEU A 89 17.72 -23.69 -5.19
C LEU A 89 16.84 -24.01 -3.97
N ALA A 90 15.98 -25.02 -4.07
CA ALA A 90 15.13 -25.47 -2.96
C ALA A 90 15.97 -25.88 -1.73
N THR A 91 17.08 -26.57 -1.95
CA THR A 91 18.00 -26.98 -0.89
C THR A 91 18.69 -25.78 -0.25
N ALA A 92 19.22 -24.86 -1.06
CA ALA A 92 19.89 -23.66 -0.56
C ALA A 92 18.93 -22.75 0.20
N PHE A 93 17.71 -22.56 -0.31
CA PHE A 93 16.65 -21.81 0.38
C PHE A 93 16.33 -22.39 1.74
N ARG A 94 16.09 -23.71 1.81
CA ARG A 94 15.80 -24.41 3.09
C ARG A 94 16.97 -24.34 4.07
N LEU A 95 18.21 -24.54 3.59
CA LEU A 95 19.42 -24.45 4.39
C LEU A 95 19.55 -23.06 5.03
N TYR A 96 19.52 -22.01 4.20
CA TYR A 96 19.69 -20.65 4.69
C TYR A 96 18.56 -20.23 5.64
N ARG A 97 17.33 -20.60 5.32
CA ARG A 97 16.16 -20.19 6.10
C ARG A 97 16.11 -20.84 7.48
N SER A 98 16.40 -22.14 7.57
CA SER A 98 16.03 -22.97 8.72
C SER A 98 17.20 -23.66 9.44
N MET A 99 18.40 -23.67 8.86
CA MET A 99 19.53 -24.45 9.39
C MET A 99 20.81 -23.63 9.57
N ASP A 100 21.22 -22.83 8.59
CA ASP A 100 22.48 -22.08 8.61
C ASP A 100 22.34 -20.72 7.92
N GLN A 101 22.35 -19.63 8.69
CA GLN A 101 22.30 -18.25 8.18
C GLN A 101 23.69 -17.65 7.94
N SER A 102 24.73 -18.49 7.81
CA SER A 102 26.08 -18.04 7.49
C SER A 102 26.16 -17.33 6.13
N GLU A 103 27.18 -16.50 5.98
CA GLU A 103 27.51 -15.85 4.71
C GLU A 103 27.72 -16.87 3.59
N LYS A 104 28.36 -18.00 3.89
CA LYS A 104 28.58 -19.10 2.93
C LYS A 104 27.25 -19.70 2.44
N ALA A 105 26.29 -19.93 3.34
CA ALA A 105 24.97 -20.42 2.96
C ALA A 105 24.20 -19.38 2.13
N ARG A 106 24.37 -18.09 2.44
CA ARG A 106 23.81 -16.98 1.65
C ARG A 106 24.38 -16.96 0.24
N GLU A 107 25.70 -17.02 0.09
CA GLU A 107 26.41 -17.04 -1.20
C GLU A 107 26.00 -18.25 -2.05
N ALA A 108 25.90 -19.44 -1.46
CA ALA A 108 25.41 -20.63 -2.15
C ALA A 108 23.98 -20.46 -2.67
N GLY A 109 23.10 -19.81 -1.89
CA GLY A 109 21.75 -19.45 -2.33
C GLY A 109 21.73 -18.44 -3.47
N GLN A 110 22.62 -17.45 -3.44
CA GLN A 110 22.77 -16.49 -4.53
C GLN A 110 23.30 -17.15 -5.82
N GLU A 111 24.24 -18.09 -5.72
CA GLU A 111 24.74 -18.85 -6.87
C GLU A 111 23.64 -19.71 -7.48
N ALA A 112 22.90 -20.45 -6.65
CA ALA A 112 21.77 -21.26 -7.07
C ALA A 112 20.71 -20.42 -7.81
N LEU A 113 20.39 -19.23 -7.30
CA LEU A 113 19.46 -18.30 -7.94
C LEU A 113 19.93 -17.84 -9.33
N ARG A 114 21.22 -17.50 -9.47
CA ARG A 114 21.78 -17.02 -10.75
C ARG A 114 21.84 -18.11 -11.80
N ALA A 115 21.84 -19.38 -11.39
CA ALA A 115 21.84 -20.53 -12.31
C ALA A 115 20.46 -20.82 -12.92
N ILE A 116 19.36 -20.32 -12.32
CA ILE A 116 18.00 -20.55 -12.82
C ILE A 116 17.77 -19.80 -14.13
N GLN A 117 17.21 -20.51 -15.10
CA GLN A 117 16.77 -19.98 -16.40
C GLN A 117 15.25 -20.09 -16.52
N PHE A 118 14.64 -19.35 -17.46
CA PHE A 118 13.19 -19.39 -17.62
C PHE A 118 12.67 -20.77 -18.06
N THR A 119 13.49 -21.51 -18.81
CA THR A 119 13.20 -22.91 -19.16
C THR A 119 13.09 -23.82 -17.94
N ASP A 120 13.67 -23.44 -16.79
CA ASP A 120 13.48 -24.17 -15.54
C ASP A 120 12.08 -23.96 -14.93
N PHE A 121 11.13 -23.29 -15.59
CA PHE A 121 9.71 -23.27 -15.25
C PHE A 121 8.83 -24.04 -16.24
N SER A 122 9.43 -24.72 -17.23
CA SER A 122 8.65 -25.56 -18.15
C SER A 122 7.97 -26.70 -17.41
N VAL A 123 6.76 -27.02 -17.85
CA VAL A 123 5.97 -28.17 -17.41
C VAL A 123 6.21 -29.27 -18.45
N ASP A 124 6.82 -30.37 -18.04
CA ASP A 124 6.91 -31.57 -18.88
C ASP A 124 5.55 -32.30 -18.90
N GLU A 125 5.29 -33.20 -19.87
CA GLU A 125 4.00 -33.91 -20.00
C GLU A 125 3.58 -34.68 -18.71
N GLU A 126 4.55 -35.02 -17.86
CA GLU A 126 4.34 -35.72 -16.59
C GLU A 126 4.24 -34.78 -15.37
N GLU A 127 4.56 -33.49 -15.51
CA GLU A 127 4.62 -32.55 -14.40
C GLU A 127 3.25 -31.87 -14.16
N GLU A 128 2.80 -31.81 -12.90
CA GLU A 128 1.63 -31.00 -12.54
C GLU A 128 1.98 -29.50 -12.71
N GLU A 129 1.16 -28.73 -13.42
CA GLU A 129 1.33 -27.27 -13.56
C GLU A 129 1.51 -26.58 -12.20
N ASP A 130 0.83 -27.09 -11.15
CA ASP A 130 0.96 -26.65 -9.77
C ASP A 130 2.41 -26.68 -9.25
N LEU A 131 3.24 -27.64 -9.68
CA LEU A 131 4.64 -27.76 -9.24
C LEU A 131 5.52 -26.65 -9.84
N ALA A 132 5.33 -26.33 -11.12
CA ALA A 132 6.02 -25.20 -11.74
C ALA A 132 5.63 -23.88 -11.08
N VAL A 133 4.35 -23.71 -10.71
CA VAL A 133 3.85 -22.51 -10.01
C VAL A 133 4.43 -22.42 -8.60
N ASP A 134 4.48 -23.53 -7.87
CA ASP A 134 5.16 -23.62 -6.57
C ASP A 134 6.64 -23.23 -6.69
N PHE A 135 7.33 -23.71 -7.73
CA PHE A 135 8.72 -23.35 -8.00
C PHE A 135 8.89 -21.85 -8.32
N ALA A 136 7.99 -21.27 -9.11
CA ALA A 136 7.99 -19.84 -9.41
C ALA A 136 7.81 -18.98 -8.15
N CYS A 137 6.92 -19.39 -7.26
CA CYS A 137 6.74 -18.75 -5.96
C CYS A 137 8.00 -18.87 -5.11
N LEU A 138 8.62 -20.05 -5.05
CA LEU A 138 9.90 -20.26 -4.37
C LEU A 138 11.00 -19.35 -4.94
N TYR A 139 11.15 -19.31 -6.27
CA TYR A 139 12.16 -18.50 -6.94
C TYR A 139 12.04 -17.02 -6.57
N LEU A 140 10.84 -16.44 -6.68
CA LEU A 140 10.59 -15.05 -6.31
C LEU A 140 10.89 -14.78 -4.84
N ASN A 141 10.52 -15.68 -3.93
CA ASN A 141 10.82 -15.50 -2.50
C ASN A 141 12.30 -15.70 -2.18
N ALA A 142 12.97 -16.63 -2.86
CA ALA A 142 14.41 -16.82 -2.74
C ALA A 142 15.18 -15.57 -3.20
N CYS A 143 14.77 -14.95 -4.30
CA CYS A 143 15.32 -13.69 -4.77
C CYS A 143 15.20 -12.58 -3.72
N VAL A 144 14.06 -12.50 -3.00
CA VAL A 144 13.90 -11.59 -1.85
C VAL A 144 14.84 -11.98 -0.68
N LEU A 145 14.85 -13.25 -0.29
CA LEU A 145 15.62 -13.75 0.85
C LEU A 145 17.13 -13.54 0.70
N PHE A 146 17.66 -13.81 -0.50
CA PHE A 146 19.09 -13.75 -0.79
C PHE A 146 19.55 -12.38 -1.33
N GLY A 147 18.61 -11.44 -1.54
CA GLY A 147 18.92 -10.10 -2.03
C GLY A 147 19.43 -10.09 -3.48
N VAL A 148 18.93 -10.99 -4.33
CA VAL A 148 19.27 -11.04 -5.76
C VAL A 148 18.00 -10.85 -6.56
N ALA A 149 17.81 -9.66 -7.13
CA ALA A 149 16.65 -9.37 -7.96
C ALA A 149 16.67 -10.18 -9.27
N PRO A 150 15.51 -10.68 -9.75
CA PRO A 150 15.40 -11.26 -11.09
C PRO A 150 15.81 -10.24 -12.15
N THR A 151 16.33 -10.72 -13.28
CA THR A 151 16.55 -9.86 -14.45
C THR A 151 15.21 -9.34 -14.98
N GLN A 152 15.24 -8.23 -15.72
CA GLN A 152 14.04 -7.68 -16.36
C GLN A 152 13.38 -8.73 -17.27
N GLU A 153 14.18 -9.45 -18.06
CA GLU A 153 13.70 -10.51 -18.95
C GLU A 153 13.02 -11.62 -18.15
N MET A 154 13.69 -12.15 -17.13
CA MET A 154 13.14 -13.19 -16.26
C MET A 154 11.82 -12.75 -15.63
N MET A 155 11.76 -11.53 -15.06
CA MET A 155 10.54 -11.00 -14.46
C MET A 155 9.40 -10.91 -15.47
N SER A 156 9.68 -10.39 -16.68
CA SER A 156 8.67 -10.26 -17.73
C SER A 156 8.13 -11.60 -18.23
N GLN A 157 9.01 -12.59 -18.48
CA GLN A 157 8.62 -13.93 -18.91
C GLN A 157 7.86 -14.67 -17.82
N LEU A 158 8.37 -14.62 -16.58
CA LEU A 158 7.78 -15.31 -15.44
C LEU A 158 6.38 -14.77 -15.10
N LEU A 159 6.21 -13.45 -14.99
CA LEU A 159 4.90 -12.87 -14.68
C LEU A 159 3.91 -13.05 -15.85
N SER A 160 4.40 -13.00 -17.10
CA SER A 160 3.56 -13.30 -18.26
C SER A 160 3.06 -14.75 -18.26
N TRP A 161 3.90 -15.71 -17.89
CA TRP A 161 3.50 -17.11 -17.76
C TRP A 161 2.55 -17.32 -16.57
N LEU A 162 2.90 -16.79 -15.40
CA LEU A 162 2.08 -16.85 -14.18
C LEU A 162 0.66 -16.27 -14.37
N SER A 163 0.49 -15.29 -15.26
CA SER A 163 -0.84 -14.75 -15.58
C SER A 163 -1.86 -15.83 -15.97
N LYS A 164 -1.40 -16.93 -16.57
CA LYS A 164 -2.25 -18.03 -17.03
C LYS A 164 -2.28 -19.22 -16.07
N SER A 165 -1.30 -19.34 -15.19
CA SER A 165 -1.10 -20.52 -14.34
C SER A 165 -1.48 -20.31 -12.88
N LEU A 166 -1.77 -19.08 -12.45
CA LEU A 166 -2.18 -18.78 -11.07
C LEU A 166 -3.68 -19.04 -10.83
N TYR A 167 -4.03 -20.27 -10.45
CA TYR A 167 -5.42 -20.65 -10.15
C TYR A 167 -5.79 -20.54 -8.66
N SER A 168 -4.81 -20.60 -7.75
CA SER A 168 -5.04 -20.54 -6.30
C SER A 168 -4.84 -19.14 -5.75
N SER A 169 -5.73 -18.72 -4.83
CA SER A 169 -5.56 -17.45 -4.10
C SER A 169 -4.24 -17.41 -3.33
N PHE A 170 -3.78 -18.58 -2.84
CA PHE A 170 -2.51 -18.69 -2.14
C PHE A 170 -1.34 -18.32 -3.03
N HIS A 171 -1.23 -18.89 -4.24
CA HIS A 171 -0.13 -18.56 -5.15
C HIS A 171 -0.12 -17.09 -5.57
N TRP A 172 -1.31 -16.52 -5.82
CA TRP A 172 -1.45 -15.08 -6.04
C TRP A 172 -0.88 -14.25 -4.89
N GLU A 173 -1.24 -14.57 -3.65
CA GLU A 173 -0.74 -13.88 -2.45
C GLU A 173 0.79 -13.93 -2.34
N CYS A 174 1.40 -15.07 -2.71
CA CYS A 174 2.84 -15.26 -2.68
C CYS A 174 3.55 -14.36 -3.70
N VAL A 175 3.06 -14.34 -4.94
CA VAL A 175 3.58 -13.48 -6.00
C VAL A 175 3.41 -12.01 -5.63
N LEU A 176 2.25 -11.62 -5.11
CA LEU A 176 1.98 -10.25 -4.66
C LEU A 176 2.91 -9.83 -3.51
N CYS A 177 3.23 -10.70 -2.57
CA CYS A 177 4.20 -10.39 -1.51
C CYS A 177 5.60 -10.11 -2.06
N ALA A 178 6.10 -10.91 -3.01
CA ALA A 178 7.38 -10.67 -3.65
C ALA A 178 7.37 -9.36 -4.45
N LEU A 179 6.32 -9.13 -5.25
CA LEU A 179 6.14 -7.90 -6.03
C LEU A 179 6.08 -6.66 -5.15
N ALA A 180 5.45 -6.75 -3.97
CA ALA A 180 5.47 -5.66 -3.01
C ALA A 180 6.93 -5.26 -2.70
N VAL A 181 7.83 -6.22 -2.45
CA VAL A 181 9.25 -5.93 -2.18
C VAL A 181 9.93 -5.28 -3.39
N TYR A 182 9.76 -5.84 -4.59
CA TYR A 182 10.42 -5.34 -5.80
C TYR A 182 9.94 -3.97 -6.27
N LEU A 183 8.78 -3.53 -5.79
CA LEU A 183 8.23 -2.21 -6.07
C LEU A 183 8.49 -1.21 -4.93
N ARG A 184 9.39 -1.52 -3.98
CA ARG A 184 9.75 -0.57 -2.93
C ARG A 184 10.43 0.67 -3.53
N PRO A 185 10.28 1.86 -2.90
CA PRO A 185 10.91 3.09 -3.37
C PRO A 185 12.45 3.03 -3.45
N SER A 186 13.10 2.18 -2.65
CA SER A 186 14.57 2.02 -2.62
C SER A 186 15.16 1.35 -3.86
N GLU A 187 14.33 0.72 -4.70
CA GLU A 187 14.78 0.07 -5.92
C GLU A 187 15.14 1.09 -7.01
N LYS A 188 16.09 0.73 -7.89
CA LYS A 188 16.41 1.57 -9.05
C LYS A 188 15.14 1.83 -9.87
N THR A 189 14.84 3.10 -10.14
CA THR A 189 13.61 3.51 -10.82
C THR A 189 13.35 2.74 -12.12
N ALA A 190 14.38 2.44 -12.91
CA ALA A 190 14.25 1.66 -14.15
C ALA A 190 13.82 0.21 -13.90
N THR A 191 14.44 -0.49 -12.93
CA THR A 191 14.09 -1.85 -12.56
C THR A 191 12.67 -1.91 -11.99
N ALA A 192 12.33 -0.98 -11.10
CA ALA A 192 10.98 -0.88 -10.54
C ALA A 192 9.92 -0.64 -11.64
N ALA A 193 10.22 0.23 -12.62
CA ALA A 193 9.33 0.51 -13.75
C ALA A 193 9.11 -0.72 -14.64
N ALA A 194 10.16 -1.48 -14.92
CA ALA A 194 10.05 -2.73 -15.66
C ALA A 194 9.21 -3.78 -14.92
N THR A 195 9.41 -3.93 -13.60
CA THR A 195 8.60 -4.81 -12.75
C THR A 195 7.14 -4.36 -12.70
N ALA A 196 6.88 -3.06 -12.59
CA ALA A 196 5.52 -2.51 -12.60
C ALA A 196 4.81 -2.78 -13.94
N ALA A 197 5.52 -2.62 -15.07
CA ALA A 197 4.99 -2.94 -16.38
C ALA A 197 4.69 -4.45 -16.53
N ALA A 198 5.60 -5.32 -16.07
CA ALA A 198 5.39 -6.76 -16.07
C ALA A 198 4.21 -7.18 -15.18
N PHE A 199 4.02 -6.54 -14.03
CA PHE A 199 2.87 -6.74 -13.16
C PHE A 199 1.55 -6.34 -13.85
N VAL A 200 1.52 -5.21 -14.57
CA VAL A 200 0.34 -4.81 -15.36
C VAL A 200 0.03 -5.83 -16.45
N CYS A 201 1.05 -6.29 -17.17
CA CYS A 201 0.88 -7.36 -18.17
C CYS A 201 0.32 -8.64 -17.54
N MET A 202 0.78 -9.02 -16.34
CA MET A 202 0.25 -10.18 -15.63
C MET A 202 -1.23 -10.03 -15.28
N ILE A 203 -1.64 -8.87 -14.76
CA ILE A 203 -3.06 -8.65 -14.43
C ILE A 203 -3.92 -8.69 -15.71
N ARG A 204 -3.46 -8.07 -16.80
CA ARG A 204 -4.18 -8.10 -18.09
C ARG A 204 -4.25 -9.48 -18.72
N GLY A 205 -3.22 -10.30 -18.52
CA GLY A 205 -3.13 -11.66 -19.04
C GLY A 205 -3.95 -12.68 -18.25
N ALA A 206 -4.35 -12.34 -17.02
CA ALA A 206 -5.21 -13.19 -16.20
C ALA A 206 -6.61 -13.32 -16.82
N GLU A 207 -7.25 -14.47 -16.59
CA GLU A 207 -8.62 -14.71 -17.03
C GLU A 207 -9.58 -13.63 -16.50
N VAL A 208 -10.53 -13.22 -17.34
CA VAL A 208 -11.47 -12.14 -17.03
C VAL A 208 -12.25 -12.45 -15.75
N GLY A 209 -12.21 -11.53 -14.78
CA GLY A 209 -12.89 -11.67 -13.50
C GLY A 209 -12.09 -12.40 -12.42
N THR A 210 -10.96 -13.04 -12.76
CA THR A 210 -10.09 -13.72 -11.80
C THR A 210 -9.48 -12.74 -10.82
N VAL A 211 -8.81 -11.68 -11.31
CA VAL A 211 -8.29 -10.62 -10.45
C VAL A 211 -9.22 -9.41 -10.52
N PRO A 212 -9.73 -8.88 -9.39
CA PRO A 212 -9.49 -9.28 -8.00
C PRO A 212 -10.49 -10.32 -7.43
N GLY A 213 -11.38 -10.88 -8.25
CA GLY A 213 -12.50 -11.72 -7.81
C GLY A 213 -12.11 -12.95 -6.99
N SER A 214 -11.17 -13.76 -7.48
CA SER A 214 -10.73 -15.04 -6.90
C SER A 214 -9.85 -14.92 -5.65
N LEU A 215 -9.33 -13.73 -5.36
CA LEU A 215 -8.41 -13.52 -4.25
C LEU A 215 -9.12 -13.64 -2.89
N SER A 216 -8.39 -14.06 -1.86
CA SER A 216 -8.87 -13.95 -0.48
C SER A 216 -8.97 -12.48 -0.05
N ARG A 217 -9.54 -12.20 1.13
CA ARG A 217 -9.56 -10.84 1.70
C ARG A 217 -8.13 -10.31 1.93
N ASP A 218 -7.25 -11.17 2.42
CA ASP A 218 -5.83 -10.85 2.62
C ASP A 218 -5.14 -10.61 1.27
N GLY A 219 -5.45 -11.43 0.26
CA GLY A 219 -4.95 -11.25 -1.11
C GLY A 219 -5.41 -9.94 -1.77
N LYS A 220 -6.64 -9.49 -1.50
CA LYS A 220 -7.13 -8.18 -1.95
C LYS A 220 -6.36 -7.04 -1.29
N THR A 221 -6.07 -7.14 0.01
CA THR A 221 -5.22 -6.18 0.72
C THR A 221 -3.80 -6.15 0.14
N LEU A 222 -3.19 -7.31 -0.10
CA LEU A 222 -1.88 -7.41 -0.76
C LEU A 222 -1.89 -6.80 -2.16
N LEU A 223 -2.94 -7.06 -2.95
CA LEU A 223 -3.10 -6.51 -4.28
C LEU A 223 -3.12 -4.98 -4.25
N LEU A 224 -3.86 -4.37 -3.32
CA LEU A 224 -3.87 -2.91 -3.15
C LEU A 224 -2.48 -2.34 -2.83
N ILE A 225 -1.69 -3.03 -2.00
CA ILE A 225 -0.32 -2.60 -1.68
C ILE A 225 0.55 -2.59 -2.94
N VAL A 226 0.50 -3.67 -3.73
CA VAL A 226 1.28 -3.79 -4.97
C VAL A 226 0.84 -2.74 -5.99
N ILE A 227 -0.47 -2.54 -6.17
CA ILE A 227 -1.03 -1.52 -7.06
C ILE A 227 -0.57 -0.12 -6.64
N ASN A 228 -0.65 0.24 -5.36
CA ASN A 228 -0.23 1.55 -4.87
C ASN A 228 1.26 1.82 -5.16
N ARG A 229 2.12 0.81 -4.95
CA ARG A 229 3.54 0.91 -5.27
C ARG A 229 3.80 1.02 -6.78
N ALA A 230 3.09 0.26 -7.60
CA ALA A 230 3.18 0.37 -9.05
C ALA A 230 2.70 1.73 -9.57
N ILE A 231 1.65 2.30 -8.98
CA ILE A 231 1.18 3.67 -9.30
C ILE A 231 2.27 4.70 -8.97
N ASP A 232 2.90 4.65 -7.79
CA ASP A 232 4.04 5.54 -7.46
C ASP A 232 5.15 5.43 -8.52
N VAL A 233 5.55 4.20 -8.85
CA VAL A 233 6.59 3.94 -9.85
C VAL A 233 6.21 4.56 -11.20
N PHE A 234 4.98 4.36 -11.67
CA PHE A 234 4.55 4.94 -12.95
C PHE A 234 4.43 6.47 -12.92
N LEU A 235 4.04 7.06 -11.80
CA LEU A 235 4.03 8.51 -11.64
C LEU A 235 5.45 9.09 -11.67
N ARG A 236 6.45 8.39 -11.11
CA ARG A 236 7.86 8.81 -11.15
C ARG A 236 8.52 8.60 -12.50
N ALA A 237 8.30 7.44 -13.10
CA ALA A 237 8.98 7.03 -14.33
C ALA A 237 8.31 7.60 -15.60
N ASN A 238 7.26 8.42 -15.46
CA ASN A 238 6.39 8.82 -16.57
C ASN A 238 5.92 7.60 -17.38
N GLY A 239 5.47 6.56 -16.68
CA GLY A 239 4.99 5.33 -17.28
C GLY A 239 3.74 5.54 -18.15
N ARG A 240 3.39 4.52 -18.95
CA ARG A 240 2.25 4.56 -19.87
C ARG A 240 0.96 4.90 -19.12
N ALA A 241 0.22 5.87 -19.64
CA ALA A 241 -1.04 6.30 -19.04
C ALA A 241 -2.07 5.17 -18.99
N GLU A 242 -2.11 4.32 -20.03
CA GLU A 242 -2.98 3.14 -20.11
C GLU A 242 -2.70 2.11 -19.01
N ASP A 243 -1.42 1.90 -18.67
CA ASP A 243 -1.01 0.99 -17.61
C ASP A 243 -1.45 1.52 -16.23
N ARG A 244 -1.23 2.81 -16.00
CA ARG A 244 -1.70 3.48 -14.78
C ARG A 244 -3.22 3.44 -14.66
N GLN A 245 -3.94 3.70 -15.76
CA GLN A 245 -5.40 3.69 -15.79
C GLN A 245 -5.96 2.29 -15.48
N HIS A 246 -5.39 1.26 -16.09
CA HIS A 246 -5.78 -0.13 -15.81
C HIS A 246 -5.58 -0.50 -14.33
N LEU A 247 -4.44 -0.13 -13.74
CA LEU A 247 -4.21 -0.34 -12.31
C LEU A 247 -5.23 0.38 -11.43
N LEU A 248 -5.59 1.62 -11.78
CA LEU A 248 -6.60 2.40 -11.04
C LEU A 248 -8.01 1.77 -11.14
N GLU A 249 -8.34 1.11 -12.25
CA GLU A 249 -9.59 0.37 -12.39
C GLU A 249 -9.60 -0.88 -11.51
N VAL A 250 -8.53 -1.67 -11.53
CA VAL A 250 -8.38 -2.85 -10.67
C VAL A 250 -8.36 -2.46 -9.19
N GLN A 251 -7.72 -1.35 -8.84
CA GLN A 251 -7.73 -0.79 -7.49
C GLN A 251 -9.16 -0.50 -7.02
N LEU A 252 -9.97 0.13 -7.88
CA LEU A 252 -11.36 0.47 -7.56
C LEU A 252 -12.20 -0.78 -7.32
N GLN A 253 -12.12 -1.77 -8.22
CA GLN A 253 -12.82 -3.04 -8.07
C GLN A 253 -12.39 -3.77 -6.78
N THR A 254 -11.09 -3.74 -6.47
CA THR A 254 -10.56 -4.37 -5.26
C THR A 254 -11.08 -3.70 -4.00
N MET A 255 -11.08 -2.36 -3.95
CA MET A 255 -11.67 -1.60 -2.85
C MET A 255 -13.16 -1.89 -2.67
N GLU A 256 -13.91 -2.00 -3.77
CA GLU A 256 -15.33 -2.33 -3.72
C GLU A 256 -15.59 -3.74 -3.15
N LEU A 257 -14.80 -4.74 -3.57
CA LEU A 257 -14.94 -6.10 -3.05
C LEU A 257 -14.51 -6.27 -1.58
N LEU A 258 -13.73 -5.34 -1.03
CA LEU A 258 -13.42 -5.30 0.41
C LEU A 258 -14.58 -4.74 1.24
N CYS A 259 -15.51 -4.02 0.61
CA CYS A 259 -16.72 -3.55 1.27
C CYS A 259 -17.63 -4.73 1.65
N PRO A 260 -18.16 -4.79 2.88
CA PRO A 260 -19.07 -5.84 3.30
C PRO A 260 -20.35 -5.78 2.45
N THR A 261 -20.67 -6.87 1.75
CA THR A 261 -21.96 -7.06 1.06
C THR A 261 -23.09 -7.39 2.03
N THR A 262 -22.74 -7.99 3.17
CA THR A 262 -23.62 -8.36 4.26
C THR A 262 -22.91 -8.02 5.58
N PRO A 263 -23.62 -7.55 6.63
CA PRO A 263 -23.06 -7.48 7.97
C PRO A 263 -22.84 -8.90 8.51
N THR A 264 -21.80 -9.58 8.05
CA THR A 264 -21.38 -10.89 8.59
C THR A 264 -20.48 -10.68 9.81
N PRO A 265 -20.80 -11.26 10.97
CA PRO A 265 -20.00 -11.16 12.18
C PRO A 265 -18.86 -12.20 12.20
N THR A 266 -18.25 -12.50 11.06
CA THR A 266 -17.06 -13.36 11.05
C THR A 266 -15.89 -12.57 11.62
N ALA A 267 -15.50 -12.92 12.84
CA ALA A 267 -14.42 -12.32 13.61
C ALA A 267 -13.09 -12.32 12.84
N THR A 268 -12.85 -11.29 12.04
CA THR A 268 -11.50 -10.91 11.60
C THR A 268 -10.70 -10.46 12.83
N SER A 269 -9.41 -10.83 12.89
CA SER A 269 -8.57 -10.35 13.99
C SER A 269 -8.47 -8.81 13.97
N PRO A 270 -8.37 -8.14 15.14
CA PRO A 270 -8.24 -6.68 15.20
C PRO A 270 -7.04 -6.16 14.38
N THR A 271 -5.96 -6.95 14.31
CA THR A 271 -4.76 -6.64 13.54
C THR A 271 -5.01 -6.63 12.03
N SER A 272 -5.71 -7.63 11.50
CA SER A 272 -6.09 -7.71 10.07
C SER A 272 -6.96 -6.51 9.68
N LEU A 273 -7.90 -6.12 10.54
CA LEU A 273 -8.75 -4.95 10.33
C LEU A 273 -7.97 -3.63 10.28
N ARG A 274 -6.95 -3.47 11.14
CA ARG A 274 -6.08 -2.27 11.13
C ARG A 274 -5.27 -2.18 9.84
N GLU A 275 -4.63 -3.27 9.41
CA GLU A 275 -3.80 -3.30 8.20
C GLU A 275 -4.63 -3.05 6.94
N GLU A 276 -5.81 -3.68 6.85
CA GLU A 276 -6.75 -3.44 5.77
C GLU A 276 -7.19 -1.97 5.73
N ARG A 277 -7.59 -1.39 6.87
CA ARG A 277 -7.97 0.03 6.96
C ARG A 277 -6.87 0.93 6.44
N LEU A 278 -5.63 0.76 6.92
CA LEU A 278 -4.52 1.61 6.52
C LEU A 278 -4.15 1.42 5.04
N THR A 279 -4.33 0.22 4.50
CA THR A 279 -4.17 -0.05 3.07
C THR A 279 -5.24 0.65 2.23
N LEU A 280 -6.49 0.65 2.68
CA LEU A 280 -7.59 1.39 2.04
C LEU A 280 -7.35 2.90 2.09
N VAL A 281 -6.87 3.41 3.23
CA VAL A 281 -6.44 4.81 3.38
C VAL A 281 -5.39 5.15 2.32
N ASP A 282 -4.32 4.36 2.22
CA ASP A 282 -3.27 4.59 1.24
C ASP A 282 -3.80 4.50 -0.20
N ALA A 283 -4.70 3.55 -0.50
CA ALA A 283 -5.30 3.40 -1.82
C ALA A 283 -6.12 4.63 -2.24
N ILE A 284 -6.93 5.17 -1.32
CA ILE A 284 -7.70 6.40 -1.55
C ILE A 284 -6.77 7.59 -1.80
N CYS A 285 -5.74 7.75 -0.97
CA CYS A 285 -4.77 8.84 -1.13
C CYS A 285 -4.00 8.74 -2.45
N TRP A 286 -3.53 7.54 -2.84
CA TRP A 286 -2.86 7.34 -4.12
C TRP A 286 -3.77 7.58 -5.32
N ARG A 287 -5.05 7.18 -5.22
CA ARG A 287 -6.04 7.45 -6.27
C ARG A 287 -6.27 8.95 -6.46
N TYR A 288 -6.37 9.69 -5.36
CA TYR A 288 -6.49 11.15 -5.39
C TYR A 288 -5.22 11.81 -5.93
N ALA A 289 -4.05 11.35 -5.50
CA ALA A 289 -2.77 11.82 -6.03
C ALA A 289 -2.65 11.60 -7.54
N ALA A 290 -3.17 10.49 -8.06
CA ALA A 290 -3.26 10.21 -9.49
C ALA A 290 -4.34 11.02 -10.24
N GLY A 291 -5.12 11.84 -9.54
CA GLY A 291 -6.13 12.73 -10.13
C GLY A 291 -7.43 12.05 -10.52
N VAL A 292 -7.79 10.91 -9.90
CA VAL A 292 -8.94 10.09 -10.30
C VAL A 292 -10.05 10.06 -9.24
N SER A 293 -11.30 10.09 -9.67
CA SER A 293 -12.50 10.09 -8.81
C SER A 293 -12.70 8.78 -8.03
N LEU A 294 -13.29 8.85 -6.84
CA LEU A 294 -13.63 7.70 -5.98
C LEU A 294 -15.16 7.45 -5.93
N PRO A 295 -15.76 6.72 -6.89
CA PRO A 295 -17.21 6.53 -6.95
C PRO A 295 -17.79 5.66 -5.84
N VAL A 296 -16.97 4.80 -5.21
CA VAL A 296 -17.40 3.88 -4.14
C VAL A 296 -17.21 4.46 -2.74
N ALA A 297 -16.98 5.77 -2.62
CA ALA A 297 -16.60 6.42 -1.36
C ALA A 297 -17.59 6.17 -0.21
N ALA A 298 -18.90 6.19 -0.49
CA ALA A 298 -19.95 5.93 0.50
C ALA A 298 -19.85 4.53 1.13
N LYS A 299 -19.41 3.53 0.37
CA LYS A 299 -19.19 2.16 0.87
C LYS A 299 -17.91 2.05 1.70
N LEU A 300 -16.91 2.88 1.40
CA LEU A 300 -15.61 2.86 2.06
C LEU A 300 -15.57 3.60 3.39
N VAL A 301 -16.27 4.74 3.52
CA VAL A 301 -16.24 5.56 4.75
C VAL A 301 -16.49 4.74 6.03
N PRO A 302 -17.47 3.83 6.11
CA PRO A 302 -17.67 3.00 7.30
C PRO A 302 -16.45 2.14 7.70
N LEU A 303 -15.64 1.67 6.75
CA LEU A 303 -14.43 0.87 7.02
C LEU A 303 -13.28 1.70 7.58
N LEU A 304 -13.26 2.98 7.22
CA LEU A 304 -12.22 3.94 7.63
C LEU A 304 -12.50 4.53 9.02
N GLN A 305 -13.76 4.57 9.45
CA GLN A 305 -14.14 5.18 10.72
C GLN A 305 -13.44 4.53 11.93
N VAL A 306 -12.83 5.37 12.75
CA VAL A 306 -12.34 5.01 14.08
C VAL A 306 -13.14 5.82 15.11
N LYS A 307 -14.10 5.16 15.75
CA LYS A 307 -15.07 5.82 16.64
C LYS A 307 -14.60 5.99 18.08
N THR A 308 -13.55 5.28 18.48
CA THR A 308 -13.06 5.27 19.86
C THR A 308 -11.71 5.96 19.95
N HIS A 309 -11.50 6.71 21.03
CA HIS A 309 -10.21 7.31 21.33
C HIS A 309 -9.11 6.25 21.44
N ALA A 310 -9.39 5.12 22.11
CA ALA A 310 -8.46 3.99 22.21
C ALA A 310 -8.04 3.45 20.83
N GLY A 311 -8.94 3.41 19.85
CA GLY A 311 -8.60 2.97 18.49
C GLY A 311 -7.72 3.98 17.73
N LEU A 312 -7.75 5.27 18.09
CA LEU A 312 -6.85 6.28 17.55
C LEU A 312 -5.47 6.22 18.21
N GLU A 313 -5.39 5.94 19.52
CA GLU A 313 -4.10 5.73 20.21
C GLU A 313 -3.29 4.54 19.66
N GLU A 314 -3.94 3.55 19.04
CA GLU A 314 -3.26 2.44 18.39
C GLU A 314 -2.55 2.84 17.08
N LEU A 315 -2.88 4.03 16.54
CA LEU A 315 -2.33 4.57 15.32
C LEU A 315 -1.25 5.61 15.63
N SER A 316 -0.21 5.66 14.81
CA SER A 316 0.73 6.78 14.88
C SER A 316 0.08 8.08 14.37
N VAL A 317 0.62 9.23 14.74
CA VAL A 317 0.17 10.54 14.25
C VAL A 317 0.12 10.58 12.73
N SER A 318 1.15 10.06 12.05
CA SER A 318 1.17 9.96 10.58
C SER A 318 0.13 9.00 9.99
N GLN A 319 -0.27 7.96 10.72
CA GLN A 319 -1.39 7.11 10.31
C GLN A 319 -2.73 7.84 10.49
N CYS A 320 -2.90 8.60 11.57
CA CYS A 320 -4.07 9.44 11.80
C CYS A 320 -4.18 10.58 10.76
N ALA A 321 -3.08 11.24 10.42
CA ALA A 321 -3.06 12.30 9.40
C ALA A 321 -3.51 11.77 8.02
N ARG A 322 -3.00 10.60 7.62
CA ARG A 322 -3.44 9.92 6.38
C ARG A 322 -4.89 9.49 6.43
N LEU A 323 -5.32 8.93 7.56
CA LEU A 323 -6.73 8.54 7.74
C LEU A 323 -7.65 9.76 7.62
N PHE A 324 -7.29 10.89 8.22
CA PHE A 324 -8.02 12.15 8.07
C PHE A 324 -8.08 12.58 6.60
N CYS A 325 -6.94 12.59 5.90
CA CYS A 325 -6.89 12.96 4.49
C CYS A 325 -7.78 12.07 3.61
N ALA A 326 -7.69 10.75 3.77
CA ALA A 326 -8.52 9.80 3.04
C ALA A 326 -10.03 9.97 3.34
N LEU A 327 -10.39 10.21 4.61
CA LEU A 327 -11.77 10.50 4.99
C LEU A 327 -12.27 11.81 4.37
N CYS A 328 -11.46 12.87 4.37
CA CYS A 328 -11.80 14.13 3.72
C CYS A 328 -12.07 13.94 2.21
N ILE A 329 -11.20 13.22 1.50
CA ILE A 329 -11.36 12.88 0.07
C ILE A 329 -12.64 12.05 -0.15
N ALA A 330 -12.86 11.02 0.66
CA ALA A 330 -14.02 10.15 0.54
C ALA A 330 -15.34 10.86 0.87
N LEU A 331 -15.33 11.83 1.78
CA LEU A 331 -16.52 12.63 2.08
C LEU A 331 -16.80 13.67 1.00
N ALA A 332 -15.77 14.35 0.48
CA ALA A 332 -15.93 15.35 -0.57
C ALA A 332 -16.48 14.77 -1.89
N THR A 333 -16.17 13.50 -2.18
CA THR A 333 -16.71 12.80 -3.35
C THR A 333 -18.18 12.43 -3.22
N GLN A 334 -18.72 12.35 -2.00
CA GLN A 334 -20.11 11.98 -1.74
C GLN A 334 -21.10 13.14 -1.91
N ASP A 335 -20.66 14.39 -1.76
CA ASP A 335 -21.48 15.58 -2.01
C ASP A 335 -22.05 15.61 -3.44
N SER A 336 -21.38 14.92 -4.38
CA SER A 336 -21.82 14.77 -5.78
C SER A 336 -22.87 13.67 -6.01
N SER A 337 -23.07 12.76 -5.06
CA SER A 337 -23.82 11.50 -5.24
C SER A 337 -25.32 11.57 -4.90
N GLY A 338 -25.84 12.72 -4.48
CA GLY A 338 -27.26 12.92 -4.19
C GLY A 338 -27.76 12.36 -2.85
N THR A 339 -26.97 11.52 -2.16
CA THR A 339 -27.15 11.31 -0.72
C THR A 339 -26.58 12.51 0.02
N GLU A 340 -27.43 13.44 0.42
CA GLU A 340 -27.04 14.59 1.25
C GLU A 340 -26.41 14.10 2.56
N TRP A 341 -25.08 14.03 2.59
CA TRP A 341 -24.38 13.93 3.85
C TRP A 341 -24.53 15.26 4.57
N THR A 342 -25.19 15.22 5.74
CA THR A 342 -25.34 16.40 6.57
C THR A 342 -24.00 16.79 7.17
N LEU A 343 -23.80 18.09 7.44
CA LEU A 343 -22.66 18.60 8.21
C LEU A 343 -22.47 17.82 9.52
N GLU A 344 -23.58 17.40 10.14
CA GLU A 344 -23.58 16.55 11.34
C GLU A 344 -22.89 15.20 11.10
N ARG A 345 -23.19 14.51 9.99
CA ARG A 345 -22.53 13.23 9.65
C ARG A 345 -21.05 13.42 9.36
N HIS A 346 -20.66 14.49 8.64
CA HIS A 346 -19.24 14.81 8.43
C HIS A 346 -18.52 14.99 9.77
N SER A 347 -19.13 15.75 10.68
CA SER A 347 -18.56 15.99 12.00
C SER A 347 -18.46 14.71 12.84
N HIS A 348 -19.45 13.82 12.77
CA HIS A 348 -19.41 12.55 13.50
C HIS A 348 -18.24 11.65 13.08
N VAL A 349 -17.83 11.74 11.80
CA VAL A 349 -16.71 10.97 11.24
C VAL A 349 -15.37 11.61 11.54
N LEU A 350 -15.25 12.93 11.38
CA LEU A 350 -13.98 13.64 11.42
C LEU A 350 -13.64 14.23 12.81
N ASP A 351 -14.61 14.56 13.66
CA ASP A 351 -14.34 15.18 14.97
C ASP A 351 -13.44 14.33 15.88
N PRO A 352 -13.60 12.99 16.01
CA PRO A 352 -12.74 12.19 16.87
C PRO A 352 -11.26 12.27 16.45
N ILE A 353 -11.00 12.17 15.14
CA ILE A 353 -9.63 12.21 14.61
C ILE A 353 -9.03 13.61 14.67
N VAL A 354 -9.82 14.65 14.41
CA VAL A 354 -9.36 16.05 14.51
C VAL A 354 -8.98 16.38 15.94
N ARG A 355 -9.80 16.02 16.94
CA ARG A 355 -9.45 16.25 18.35
C ARG A 355 -8.15 15.56 18.74
N HIS A 356 -7.99 14.30 18.33
CA HIS A 356 -6.79 13.52 18.61
C HIS A 356 -5.52 14.12 17.96
N LEU A 357 -5.64 14.66 16.74
CA LEU A 357 -4.56 15.36 16.04
C LEU A 357 -4.25 16.73 16.67
N ASP A 358 -5.28 17.49 17.06
CA ASP A 358 -5.16 18.81 17.69
C ASP A 358 -4.44 18.75 19.04
N GLU A 359 -4.70 17.72 19.85
CA GLU A 359 -3.97 17.43 21.09
C GLU A 359 -2.47 17.14 20.87
N ARG A 360 -2.08 16.83 19.63
CA ARG A 360 -0.74 16.35 19.23
C ARG A 360 -0.04 17.26 18.23
N VAL A 361 -0.46 18.53 18.09
CA VAL A 361 0.11 19.49 17.13
C VAL A 361 1.65 19.49 17.14
N ARG A 362 2.28 19.46 18.33
CA ARG A 362 3.74 19.55 18.50
C ARG A 362 4.56 18.34 18.04
N VAL A 363 3.93 17.23 17.68
CA VAL A 363 4.62 16.01 17.23
C VAL A 363 4.42 15.73 15.74
N HIS A 364 3.73 16.61 15.01
CA HIS A 364 3.53 16.47 13.57
C HIS A 364 4.83 16.77 12.82
N SER A 365 5.16 15.90 11.87
CA SER A 365 6.18 16.17 10.86
C SER A 365 5.65 17.09 9.75
N VAL A 366 6.55 17.65 8.93
CA VAL A 366 6.19 18.41 7.73
C VAL A 366 5.28 17.58 6.82
N ASP A 367 5.59 16.30 6.65
CA ASP A 367 4.80 15.34 5.88
C ASP A 367 3.36 15.23 6.40
N ASP A 368 3.19 15.12 7.71
CA ASP A 368 1.86 15.04 8.32
C ASP A 368 1.06 16.32 8.04
N VAL A 369 1.70 17.48 8.12
CA VAL A 369 1.06 18.77 7.82
C VAL A 369 0.62 18.84 6.36
N VAL A 370 1.49 18.45 5.42
CA VAL A 370 1.13 18.41 3.99
C VAL A 370 -0.08 17.50 3.76
N ILE A 371 -0.09 16.30 4.34
CA ILE A 371 -1.21 15.35 4.19
C ILE A 371 -2.52 15.95 4.71
N LEU A 372 -2.50 16.59 5.89
CA LEU A 372 -3.68 17.22 6.50
C LEU A 372 -4.20 18.37 5.64
N LEU A 373 -3.31 19.23 5.15
CA LEU A 373 -3.64 20.36 4.29
C LEU A 373 -4.25 19.91 2.96
N VAL A 374 -3.70 18.85 2.33
CA VAL A 374 -4.29 18.26 1.12
C VAL A 374 -5.70 17.73 1.39
N GLY A 375 -5.93 17.08 2.54
CA GLY A 375 -7.26 16.64 2.94
C GLY A 375 -8.26 17.79 3.08
N LEU A 376 -7.85 18.89 3.73
CA LEU A 376 -8.66 20.10 3.87
C LEU A 376 -8.92 20.78 2.53
N GLN A 377 -7.92 20.83 1.64
CA GLN A 377 -8.07 21.36 0.28
C GLN A 377 -9.12 20.56 -0.51
N ALA A 378 -9.10 19.23 -0.39
CA ALA A 378 -10.07 18.35 -1.04
C ALA A 378 -11.49 18.49 -0.49
N ASN A 379 -11.67 18.86 0.78
CA ASN A 379 -12.96 18.90 1.47
C ASN A 379 -13.28 20.28 2.04
N ARG A 380 -14.06 21.08 1.29
CA ARG A 380 -14.47 22.44 1.67
C ARG A 380 -15.22 22.49 3.01
N MET A 381 -16.05 21.50 3.32
CA MET A 381 -16.76 21.46 4.60
C MET A 381 -15.78 21.27 5.76
N ALA A 382 -14.82 20.35 5.64
CA ALA A 382 -13.77 20.15 6.64
C ALA A 382 -12.90 21.40 6.79
N ARG A 383 -12.49 22.03 5.68
CA ARG A 383 -11.76 23.31 5.65
C ARG A 383 -12.47 24.40 6.44
N SER A 384 -13.78 24.55 6.24
CA SER A 384 -14.57 25.57 6.94
C SER A 384 -14.76 25.30 8.44
N ARG A 385 -14.82 24.02 8.85
CA ARG A 385 -15.08 23.61 10.24
C ARG A 385 -13.82 23.61 11.08
N TYR A 386 -12.73 23.02 10.57
CA TYR A 386 -11.54 22.69 11.35
C TYR A 386 -10.44 23.74 11.21
N LYS A 387 -10.78 25.03 11.26
CA LYS A 387 -9.84 26.15 11.05
C LYS A 387 -8.68 26.19 12.05
N LYS A 388 -8.91 25.76 13.29
CA LYS A 388 -7.93 25.83 14.38
C LYS A 388 -6.72 24.91 14.17
N LEU A 389 -6.97 23.67 13.74
CA LEU A 389 -5.94 22.65 13.56
C LEU A 389 -4.84 23.07 12.56
N PRO A 390 -5.15 23.43 11.28
CA PRO A 390 -4.12 23.81 10.33
C PRO A 390 -3.40 25.09 10.75
N SER A 391 -4.08 26.07 11.34
CA SER A 391 -3.40 27.27 11.88
C SER A 391 -2.38 26.91 12.96
N ALA A 392 -2.76 26.08 13.94
CA ALA A 392 -1.87 25.63 15.00
C ALA A 392 -0.66 24.83 14.46
N LEU A 393 -0.87 24.02 13.42
CA LEU A 393 0.21 23.29 12.74
C LEU A 393 1.17 24.22 12.01
N LEU A 394 0.66 25.22 11.28
CA LEU A 394 1.50 26.20 10.59
C LEU A 394 2.27 27.08 11.57
N ASP A 395 1.65 27.51 12.66
CA ASP A 395 2.34 28.26 13.71
C ASP A 395 3.45 27.41 14.35
N HIS A 396 3.19 26.13 14.61
CA HIS A 396 4.21 25.21 15.12
C HIS A 396 5.39 25.04 14.15
N LEU A 397 5.12 24.86 12.85
CA LEU A 397 6.19 24.79 11.85
C LEU A 397 7.02 26.09 11.79
N ARG A 398 6.37 27.25 11.94
CA ARG A 398 7.04 28.55 12.00
C ARG A 398 7.96 28.63 13.22
N GLU A 399 7.48 28.22 14.40
CA GLU A 399 8.30 28.16 15.62
C GLU A 399 9.53 27.25 15.44
N GLN A 400 9.34 26.07 14.83
CA GLN A 400 10.44 25.14 14.57
C GLN A 400 11.49 25.75 13.62
N GLN A 401 11.07 26.43 12.56
CA GLN A 401 11.97 27.10 11.62
C GLN A 401 12.75 28.25 12.29
N GLN A 402 12.08 29.08 13.09
CA GLN A 402 12.74 30.17 13.83
C GLN A 402 13.77 29.63 14.81
N GLN A 403 13.46 28.55 15.54
CA GLN A 403 14.41 27.89 16.44
C GLN A 403 15.63 27.32 15.69
N GLN A 404 15.43 26.75 14.50
CA GLN A 404 16.53 26.28 13.66
C GLN A 404 17.42 27.42 13.17
N ARG A 405 16.84 28.53 12.68
CA ARG A 405 17.59 29.72 12.27
C ARG A 405 18.38 30.32 13.45
N PHE A 406 17.79 30.37 14.64
CA PHE A 406 18.47 30.85 15.84
C PHE A 406 19.66 29.96 16.24
N ARG A 407 19.51 28.63 16.19
CA ARG A 407 20.62 27.68 16.43
C ARG A 407 21.73 27.83 15.39
N GLN A 408 21.38 27.92 14.10
CA GLN A 408 22.37 28.12 13.03
C GLN A 408 23.14 29.43 13.20
N ASN A 409 22.48 30.51 13.65
CA ASN A 409 23.15 31.78 13.93
C ASN A 409 24.06 31.73 15.18
N GLN A 410 23.86 30.79 16.10
CA GLN A 410 24.75 30.57 17.24
C GLN A 410 25.95 29.67 16.90
N GLU A 411 25.76 28.70 16.02
CA GLU A 411 26.78 27.72 15.59
C GLU A 411 27.50 28.14 14.29
N ALA A 412 27.68 29.45 14.07
CA ALA A 412 28.19 30.05 12.84
C ALA A 412 29.62 29.66 12.41
N ASP A 413 30.25 28.62 12.99
CA ASP A 413 31.57 28.13 12.57
C ASP A 413 31.60 26.70 12.00
N GLN A 414 30.52 25.91 12.01
CA GLN A 414 30.55 24.58 11.35
C GLN A 414 29.21 24.17 10.71
N VAL A 415 29.27 24.03 9.38
CA VAL A 415 28.35 23.30 8.49
C VAL A 415 26.97 23.95 8.26
N SER A 416 26.94 24.73 7.19
CA SER A 416 25.75 25.08 6.42
C SER A 416 24.97 23.85 5.96
N THR A 417 24.04 23.37 6.78
CA THR A 417 22.95 22.50 6.31
C THR A 417 21.97 23.36 5.53
N SER A 418 22.32 23.60 4.27
CA SER A 418 21.41 24.17 3.29
C SER A 418 20.11 23.37 3.29
N LEU A 419 18.99 24.03 3.50
CA LEU A 419 17.63 23.59 3.13
C LEU A 419 17.49 23.43 1.60
N LYS A 420 18.53 22.91 0.92
CA LYS A 420 18.49 22.52 -0.48
C LYS A 420 17.68 21.23 -0.57
N GLY A 421 16.39 21.43 -0.84
CA GLY A 421 15.52 20.45 -1.46
C GLY A 421 15.16 19.24 -0.60
N ASP A 422 14.65 19.47 0.61
CA ASP A 422 13.79 18.45 1.21
C ASP A 422 12.49 18.40 0.40
N ASP A 423 12.25 17.27 -0.27
CA ASP A 423 11.06 17.03 -1.10
C ASP A 423 9.77 17.39 -0.33
N SER A 424 9.75 17.19 0.98
CA SER A 424 8.63 17.52 1.87
C SER A 424 8.36 19.02 2.00
N LEU A 425 9.42 19.85 2.04
CA LEU A 425 9.27 21.31 2.08
C LEU A 425 8.80 21.87 0.73
N LEU A 426 9.27 21.30 -0.38
CA LEU A 426 8.75 21.62 -1.71
C LEU A 426 7.27 21.23 -1.84
N ALA A 427 6.91 20.06 -1.32
CA ALA A 427 5.51 19.61 -1.27
C ALA A 427 4.65 20.55 -0.43
N LEU A 428 5.14 21.01 0.73
CA LEU A 428 4.48 21.99 1.59
C LEU A 428 4.27 23.33 0.89
N SER A 429 5.34 23.92 0.33
CA SER A 429 5.26 25.19 -0.39
C SER A 429 4.23 25.12 -1.53
N HIS A 430 4.20 24.02 -2.27
CA HIS A 430 3.23 23.82 -3.34
C HIS A 430 1.78 23.73 -2.81
N VAL A 431 1.51 22.98 -1.74
CA VAL A 431 0.15 22.87 -1.17
C VAL A 431 -0.31 24.20 -0.59
N LEU A 432 0.56 24.92 0.10
CA LEU A 432 0.24 26.25 0.63
C LEU A 432 -0.09 27.23 -0.50
N SER A 433 0.66 27.18 -1.60
CA SER A 433 0.41 28.04 -2.76
C SER A 433 -0.96 27.77 -3.37
N GLN A 434 -1.36 26.49 -3.45
CA GLN A 434 -2.71 26.14 -3.91
C GLN A 434 -3.77 26.60 -2.91
N LEU A 435 -3.59 26.34 -1.61
CA LEU A 435 -4.54 26.76 -0.58
C LEU A 435 -4.80 28.27 -0.55
N ALA A 436 -3.75 29.07 -0.76
CA ALA A 436 -3.81 30.53 -0.85
C ALA A 436 -4.61 31.01 -2.08
N MET A 437 -4.54 30.28 -3.20
CA MET A 437 -5.29 30.63 -4.42
C MET A 437 -6.72 30.06 -4.46
N ASP A 438 -6.99 28.99 -3.73
CA ASP A 438 -8.21 28.18 -3.92
C ASP A 438 -9.48 28.78 -3.27
N ALA A 439 -9.34 29.67 -2.28
CA ALA A 439 -10.47 30.32 -1.60
C ALA A 439 -10.06 31.59 -0.84
N GLU A 440 -11.02 32.45 -0.52
CA GLU A 440 -10.85 33.58 0.39
C GLU A 440 -11.30 33.16 1.81
N ASP A 441 -10.40 32.54 2.58
CA ASP A 441 -10.66 32.18 3.97
C ASP A 441 -9.41 32.26 4.85
N ALA A 442 -9.61 32.15 6.17
CA ALA A 442 -8.52 32.24 7.15
C ALA A 442 -7.39 31.22 6.93
N LEU A 443 -7.65 30.09 6.26
CA LEU A 443 -6.61 29.13 5.92
C LEU A 443 -5.79 29.60 4.72
N ALA A 444 -6.42 30.23 3.73
CA ALA A 444 -5.72 30.87 2.62
C ALA A 444 -4.82 32.00 3.12
N ASP A 445 -5.34 32.88 3.98
CA ASP A 445 -4.57 33.99 4.58
C ASP A 445 -3.37 33.47 5.39
N ALA A 446 -3.58 32.42 6.18
CA ALA A 446 -2.52 31.78 6.95
C ALA A 446 -1.46 31.12 6.04
N ALA A 447 -1.88 30.50 4.94
CA ALA A 447 -0.98 29.90 3.97
C ALA A 447 -0.13 30.96 3.23
N GLU A 448 -0.74 32.07 2.81
CA GLU A 448 -0.04 33.20 2.18
C GLU A 448 0.98 33.84 3.15
N THR A 449 0.57 34.05 4.40
CA THR A 449 1.47 34.56 5.45
C THR A 449 2.68 33.63 5.64
N PHE A 450 2.44 32.32 5.76
CA PHE A 450 3.51 31.34 5.93
C PHE A 450 4.45 31.27 4.72
N LEU A 451 3.93 31.37 3.50
CA LEU A 451 4.74 31.42 2.27
C LEU A 451 5.62 32.66 2.22
N THR A 452 5.11 33.81 2.65
CA THR A 452 5.88 35.05 2.74
C THR A 452 7.03 34.92 3.75
N ASP A 453 6.75 34.29 4.90
CA ASP A 453 7.75 34.00 5.94
C ASP A 453 8.82 32.98 5.49
N LEU A 454 8.49 32.06 4.57
CA LEU A 454 9.42 31.08 4.00
C LEU A 454 10.42 31.70 3.01
N VAL A 455 10.01 32.74 2.28
CA VAL A 455 10.84 33.43 1.27
C VAL A 455 11.79 34.46 1.92
N LEU A 456 11.43 34.96 3.12
CA LEU A 456 12.25 35.82 3.98
C LEU A 456 13.10 35.00 4.95
#